data_AF-A0A2W5YSP9-F1
#
_entry.id   AF-A0A2W5YSP9-F1
#
_cell.length_a   1.000
_cell.length_b   1.000
_cell.length_c   1.000
_cell.angle_alpha   90.00
_cell.angle_beta   90.00
_cell.angle_gamma   90.00
#
_symmetry.space_group_name_H-M   'P 1'
#
loop_
_entity.id
_entity.type
_entity.pdbx_description
1 polymer ?
#
loop_
_entity_poly.entity_id
_entity_poly.type
_entity_poly.pdbx_seq_one_letter_code
_entity_poly.pdbx_strand_id
1 'polypeptide(L)'
;MIVISGVILLAEGFSKTERIPCPELTGSYLSFDGENLYLSQWYKHRILKLDELGNIIRVIEVGAEISGHTFVNGSIYVLCGTEQGEGDWRIARLDLRQEAPEITELARVPFQCRSLAFDGEHLWTNHREADEVVSFAIPV
;
A
#
# COMPACT_ATOMS: atom_id res chain seq x y z
N MET A 1 2.50 8.41 9.37
CA MET A 1 3.98 8.53 9.33
C MET A 1 4.53 7.17 8.95
N ILE A 2 4.89 6.96 7.68
CA ILE A 2 5.58 5.73 7.27
C ILE A 2 7.03 5.88 7.76
N VAL A 3 7.45 4.99 8.65
CA VAL A 3 8.85 4.82 9.01
C VAL A 3 9.35 3.64 8.20
N ILE A 4 10.13 3.91 7.15
CA ILE A 4 10.96 2.89 6.53
C ILE A 4 12.15 2.69 7.49
N SER A 5 12.11 1.60 8.27
CA SER A 5 13.25 1.21 9.10
C SER A 5 14.30 0.55 8.24
N GLY A 6 15.20 1.37 7.71
CA GLY A 6 16.50 0.97 7.20
C GLY A 6 17.47 2.05 7.68
N VAL A 7 18.56 1.64 8.32
CA VAL A 7 19.59 2.54 8.83
C VAL A 7 20.17 3.35 7.67
N ILE A 8 19.66 4.56 7.45
CA ILE A 8 20.24 5.53 6.53
C ILE A 8 21.22 6.36 7.35
N LEU A 9 22.52 6.16 7.09
CA LEU A 9 23.57 7.09 7.47
C LEU A 9 23.17 8.48 6.95
N LEU A 10 23.13 9.44 7.88
CA LEU A 10 22.64 10.80 7.66
C LEU A 10 23.46 11.53 6.57
N ALA A 11 22.98 11.52 5.32
CA ALA A 11 22.91 12.67 4.40
C ALA A 11 22.72 12.31 2.91
N GLU A 12 22.98 11.08 2.47
CA GLU A 12 23.09 10.77 1.02
C GLU A 12 21.88 10.06 0.39
N GLY A 13 20.77 9.89 1.12
CA GLY A 13 19.58 9.17 0.62
C GLY A 13 18.42 10.03 0.13
N PHE A 14 18.42 11.34 0.38
CA PHE A 14 17.28 12.21 0.10
C PHE A 14 17.66 13.36 -0.83
N SER A 15 17.35 13.17 -2.11
CA SER A 15 17.48 14.22 -3.11
C SER A 15 16.65 15.45 -2.77
N LYS A 16 17.22 16.63 -2.97
CA LYS A 16 16.48 17.90 -2.88
C LYS A 16 15.71 18.20 -4.16
N THR A 17 16.09 17.57 -5.27
CA THR A 17 15.56 17.85 -6.62
C THR A 17 14.64 16.74 -7.11
N GLU A 18 14.85 15.49 -6.69
CA GLU A 18 14.01 14.36 -7.08
C GLU A 18 12.89 14.18 -6.07
N ARG A 19 11.94 15.12 -6.09
CA ARG A 19 10.77 15.14 -5.20
C ARG A 19 9.51 15.34 -6.01
N ILE A 20 8.58 14.40 -5.86
CA ILE A 20 7.26 14.48 -6.48
C ILE A 20 6.26 14.89 -5.39
N PRO A 21 5.50 15.98 -5.57
CA PRO A 21 4.46 16.33 -4.62
C PRO A 21 3.37 15.26 -4.63
N CYS A 22 2.87 14.90 -3.44
CA CYS A 22 1.70 14.04 -3.37
C CYS A 22 0.52 14.72 -4.09
N PRO A 23 -0.12 14.07 -5.07
CA PRO A 23 -1.30 14.61 -5.72
C PRO A 23 -2.38 15.01 -4.71
N GLU A 24 -2.97 16.19 -4.91
CA GLU A 24 -3.97 16.77 -4.00
C GLU A 24 -3.49 16.89 -2.54
N LEU A 25 -2.17 16.90 -2.31
CA LEU A 25 -1.55 16.89 -0.98
C LEU A 25 -1.95 15.67 -0.14
N THR A 26 -2.32 14.57 -0.80
CA THR A 26 -2.70 13.31 -0.16
C THR A 26 -1.89 12.15 -0.71
N GLY A 27 -1.26 11.41 0.19
CA GLY A 27 -0.50 10.20 -0.10
C GLY A 27 -0.38 9.38 1.17
N SER A 28 -0.51 8.06 1.05
CA SER A 28 -0.49 7.14 2.18
C SER A 28 0.62 6.12 2.03
N TYR A 29 0.46 5.11 1.17
CA TYR A 29 1.45 4.03 0.97
C TYR A 29 1.94 4.02 -0.48
N LEU A 30 3.11 3.42 -0.71
CA LEU A 30 3.73 3.29 -2.03
C LEU A 30 4.08 1.83 -2.35
N SER A 31 3.93 1.46 -3.61
CA SER A 31 4.55 0.26 -4.19
C SER A 31 5.08 0.55 -5.59
N PHE A 32 5.92 -0.34 -6.11
CA PHE A 32 6.61 -0.18 -7.39
C PHE A 32 6.55 -1.49 -8.16
N ASP A 33 6.17 -1.44 -9.44
CA ASP A 33 6.07 -2.63 -10.30
C ASP A 33 7.33 -2.93 -11.12
N GLY A 34 8.38 -2.10 -10.97
CA GLY A 34 9.57 -2.14 -11.81
C GLY A 34 9.65 -0.99 -12.82
N GLU A 35 8.54 -0.29 -13.06
CA GLU A 35 8.44 0.81 -14.03
C GLU A 35 7.69 2.02 -13.46
N ASN A 36 6.59 1.81 -12.74
CA ASN A 36 5.67 2.85 -12.27
C ASN A 36 5.45 2.76 -10.75
N LEU A 37 5.20 3.92 -10.15
CA LEU A 37 4.81 4.01 -8.74
C LEU A 37 3.29 3.89 -8.60
N TYR A 38 2.86 3.25 -7.52
CA TYR A 38 1.47 3.22 -7.09
C TYR A 38 1.36 3.92 -5.75
N LEU A 39 0.61 5.01 -5.68
CA LEU A 39 0.38 5.79 -4.47
C LEU A 39 -1.06 5.60 -4.02
N SER A 40 -1.27 5.04 -2.83
CA SER A 40 -2.60 5.01 -2.24
C SER A 40 -2.97 6.33 -1.57
N GLN A 41 -4.25 6.68 -1.61
CA GLN A 41 -4.83 7.82 -0.91
C GLN A 41 -5.92 7.34 0.03
N TRP A 42 -5.61 7.23 1.32
CA TRP A 42 -6.52 6.72 2.35
C TRP A 42 -7.88 7.41 2.29
N TYR A 43 -7.97 8.73 2.53
CA TYR A 43 -9.26 9.44 2.59
C TYR A 43 -9.99 9.57 1.25
N LYS A 44 -9.31 9.25 0.14
CA LYS A 44 -9.88 9.28 -1.21
C LYS A 44 -10.26 7.89 -1.71
N HIS A 45 -9.99 6.84 -0.92
CA HIS A 45 -10.34 5.43 -1.21
C HIS A 45 -9.87 4.92 -2.57
N ARG A 46 -8.68 5.34 -3.01
CA ARG A 46 -8.17 5.01 -4.35
C ARG A 46 -6.65 4.87 -4.39
N ILE A 47 -6.16 4.26 -5.46
CA ILE A 47 -4.74 4.11 -5.79
C ILE A 47 -4.46 4.85 -7.11
N LEU A 48 -3.40 5.64 -7.13
CA LEU A 48 -2.93 6.35 -8.31
C LEU A 48 -1.71 5.63 -8.88
N LYS A 49 -1.72 5.30 -10.17
CA LYS A 49 -0.51 4.92 -10.90
C LYS A 49 0.17 6.19 -11.40
N LEU A 50 1.44 6.35 -11.09
CA LEU A 50 2.26 7.50 -11.45
C LEU A 50 3.38 7.08 -12.40
N ASP A 51 3.66 7.92 -13.39
CA ASP A 51 4.88 7.80 -14.20
C ASP A 51 6.11 8.31 -13.43
N GLU A 52 7.29 8.25 -14.06
CA GLU A 52 8.57 8.68 -13.48
C GLU A 52 8.62 10.19 -13.11
N LEU A 53 7.76 11.01 -13.71
CA LEU A 53 7.64 12.44 -13.43
C LEU A 53 6.57 12.74 -12.38
N GLY A 54 5.83 11.73 -11.94
CA GLY A 54 4.74 11.86 -10.98
C GLY A 54 3.39 12.24 -11.59
N ASN A 55 3.25 12.17 -12.92
CA ASN A 55 1.95 12.38 -13.56
C ASN A 55 1.04 11.20 -13.26
N ILE A 56 -0.22 11.48 -12.97
CA ILE A 56 -1.23 10.44 -12.79
C ILE A 56 -1.58 9.87 -14.15
N ILE A 57 -1.22 8.61 -14.39
CA ILE A 57 -1.52 7.89 -15.63
C ILE A 57 -2.67 6.90 -15.46
N ARG A 58 -3.07 6.60 -14.22
CA ARG A 58 -4.26 5.79 -13.92
C ARG A 58 -4.80 6.07 -12.52
N VAL A 59 -6.12 6.00 -12.39
CA VAL A 59 -6.83 6.04 -11.10
C VAL A 59 -7.57 4.72 -10.91
N ILE A 60 -7.39 4.09 -9.75
CA ILE A 60 -8.05 2.83 -9.40
C ILE A 60 -8.85 3.05 -8.12
N GLU A 61 -10.17 3.02 -8.25
CA GLU A 61 -11.08 3.15 -7.12
C GLU A 61 -11.10 1.86 -6.31
N VAL A 62 -10.73 1.95 -5.02
CA VAL A 62 -10.76 0.82 -4.08
C VAL A 62 -12.07 0.81 -3.29
N GLY A 63 -12.66 2.00 -3.06
CA GLY A 63 -13.95 2.13 -2.37
C GLY A 63 -13.90 1.89 -0.86
N ALA A 64 -12.71 1.74 -0.28
CA ALA A 64 -12.49 1.57 1.15
C ALA A 64 -11.25 2.34 1.64
N GLU A 65 -11.18 2.57 2.95
CA GLU A 65 -9.99 3.12 3.61
C GLU A 65 -8.79 2.19 3.45
N ILE A 66 -7.70 2.70 2.86
CA ILE A 66 -6.48 1.94 2.58
C ILE A 66 -5.49 2.11 3.72
N SER A 67 -5.18 1.02 4.40
CA SER A 67 -4.27 0.96 5.54
C SER A 67 -2.91 0.32 5.21
N GLY A 68 -2.71 -0.14 3.98
CA GLY A 68 -1.45 -0.62 3.45
C GLY A 68 -1.65 -1.16 2.03
N HIS A 69 -0.60 -1.20 1.21
CA HIS A 69 -0.64 -1.95 -0.04
C HIS A 69 0.75 -2.37 -0.49
N THR A 70 0.83 -3.42 -1.30
CA THR A 70 2.07 -3.88 -1.94
C THR A 70 1.81 -4.46 -3.32
N PHE A 71 2.80 -4.39 -4.20
CA PHE A 71 2.73 -4.95 -5.54
C PHE A 71 3.31 -6.37 -5.55
N VAL A 72 2.59 -7.31 -6.15
CA VAL A 72 3.00 -8.70 -6.31
C VAL A 72 2.55 -9.21 -7.68
N ASN A 73 3.50 -9.54 -8.56
CA ASN A 73 3.28 -10.26 -9.82
C ASN A 73 2.13 -9.74 -10.72
N GLY A 74 2.03 -8.41 -10.85
CA GLY A 74 1.00 -7.76 -11.68
C GLY A 74 -0.31 -7.51 -10.95
N SER A 75 -0.36 -7.73 -9.64
CA SER A 75 -1.50 -7.39 -8.79
C SER A 75 -1.07 -6.47 -7.66
N ILE A 76 -2.00 -5.70 -7.12
CA ILE A 76 -1.82 -5.05 -5.83
C ILE A 76 -2.63 -5.81 -4.79
N TYR A 77 -1.96 -6.13 -3.69
CA TYR A 77 -2.60 -6.56 -2.46
C TYR A 77 -2.80 -5.32 -1.61
N VAL A 78 -4.03 -5.10 -1.17
CA VAL A 78 -4.43 -3.95 -0.39
C VAL A 78 -4.95 -4.41 0.96
N LEU A 79 -4.42 -3.80 2.01
CA LEU A 79 -4.97 -3.89 3.35
C LEU A 79 -5.97 -2.74 3.49
N CYS A 80 -7.21 -3.09 3.79
CA CYS A 80 -8.30 -2.16 4.04
C CYS A 80 -8.69 -2.22 5.52
N GLY A 81 -8.93 -1.06 6.14
CA GLY A 81 -9.38 -0.98 7.52
C GLY A 81 -9.26 0.43 8.11
N THR A 82 -10.12 0.73 9.08
CA THR A 82 -10.25 2.05 9.71
C THR A 82 -9.67 2.06 11.12
N GLU A 83 -9.18 3.22 11.58
CA GLU A 83 -8.74 3.40 12.99
C GLU A 83 -9.89 3.57 13.96
N GLN A 84 -11.11 3.75 13.46
CA GLN A 84 -12.25 4.02 14.31
C GLN A 84 -12.95 2.70 14.71
N GLY A 85 -13.00 2.45 16.02
CA GLY A 85 -13.66 1.27 16.58
C GLY A 85 -12.79 0.01 16.49
N GLU A 86 -13.41 -1.16 16.59
CA GLU A 86 -12.70 -2.46 16.53
C GLU A 86 -12.11 -2.74 15.12
N GLY A 87 -12.59 -2.04 14.09
CA GLY A 87 -12.13 -2.11 12.70
C GLY A 87 -12.47 -3.42 12.00
N ASP A 88 -12.88 -3.35 10.73
CA ASP A 88 -13.02 -4.53 9.87
C ASP A 88 -11.82 -4.58 8.91
N TRP A 89 -10.76 -5.25 9.35
CA TRP A 89 -9.50 -5.33 8.63
C TRP A 89 -9.53 -6.46 7.62
N ARG A 90 -9.24 -6.14 6.37
CA ARG A 90 -9.37 -7.07 5.25
C ARG A 90 -8.19 -6.97 4.31
N ILE A 91 -7.77 -8.11 3.77
CA ILE A 91 -6.87 -8.18 2.62
C ILE A 91 -7.72 -8.38 1.38
N ALA A 92 -7.50 -7.54 0.37
CA ALA A 92 -8.08 -7.70 -0.94
C ALA A 92 -6.99 -7.66 -2.02
N ARG A 93 -7.32 -8.16 -3.21
CA ARG A 93 -6.47 -8.16 -4.40
C ARG A 93 -7.17 -7.47 -5.55
N LEU A 94 -6.38 -6.72 -6.33
CA LEU A 94 -6.77 -6.17 -7.62
C LEU A 94 -5.76 -6.54 -8.70
N ASP A 95 -6.23 -7.04 -9.85
CA ASP A 95 -5.38 -7.44 -10.98
C ASP A 95 -5.15 -6.25 -11.93
N LEU A 96 -3.92 -5.74 -11.99
CA LEU A 96 -3.60 -4.54 -12.76
C LEU A 96 -3.64 -4.73 -14.28
N ARG A 97 -3.72 -5.98 -14.76
CA ARG A 97 -3.91 -6.30 -16.18
C ARG A 97 -5.30 -5.93 -16.68
N GLN A 98 -6.27 -5.81 -15.79
CA GLN A 98 -7.63 -5.34 -16.09
C GLN A 98 -7.64 -3.82 -16.10
N GLU A 99 -8.33 -3.18 -17.04
CA GLU A 99 -8.44 -1.71 -17.10
C GLU A 99 -9.21 -1.13 -15.90
N ALA A 100 -10.32 -1.79 -15.54
CA ALA A 100 -11.11 -1.51 -14.35
C ALA A 100 -11.09 -2.76 -13.45
N PRO A 101 -10.16 -2.84 -12.49
CA PRO A 101 -9.94 -4.07 -11.74
C PRO A 101 -10.99 -4.22 -10.65
N GLU A 102 -11.53 -5.42 -10.52
CA GLU A 102 -12.42 -5.75 -9.41
C GLU A 102 -11.60 -5.92 -8.11
N ILE A 103 -12.14 -5.41 -7.00
CA ILE A 103 -11.56 -5.59 -5.67
C ILE A 103 -12.04 -6.92 -5.11
N THR A 104 -11.19 -7.93 -5.13
CA THR A 104 -11.49 -9.27 -4.61
C THR A 104 -11.02 -9.38 -3.16
N GLU A 105 -11.93 -9.43 -2.20
CA GLU A 105 -11.59 -9.74 -0.80
C GLU A 105 -11.07 -11.18 -0.69
N LEU A 106 -9.95 -11.36 0.02
CA LEU A 106 -9.30 -12.65 0.19
C LEU A 106 -9.34 -13.16 1.63
N ALA A 107 -9.16 -12.26 2.61
CA ALA A 107 -9.09 -12.64 4.01
C ALA A 107 -9.46 -11.50 4.94
N ARG A 108 -9.89 -11.85 6.16
CA ARG A 108 -9.98 -10.94 7.30
C ARG A 108 -8.70 -11.00 8.12
N VAL A 109 -8.25 -9.85 8.62
CA VAL A 109 -7.15 -9.75 9.57
C VAL A 109 -7.75 -9.56 10.96
N PRO A 110 -7.43 -10.42 11.94
CA PRO A 110 -8.11 -10.41 13.24
C PRO A 110 -7.58 -9.34 14.21
N PHE A 111 -6.78 -8.38 13.72
CA PHE A 111 -6.14 -7.35 14.54
C PHE A 111 -5.89 -6.07 13.75
N GLN A 112 -5.69 -4.97 14.49
CA GLN A 112 -5.33 -3.68 13.92
C GLN A 112 -3.92 -3.71 13.34
N CYS A 113 -3.81 -3.32 12.08
CA CYS A 113 -2.57 -3.41 11.31
C CYS A 113 -2.38 -2.24 10.35
N ARG A 114 -1.14 -1.99 9.95
CA ARG A 114 -0.74 -0.91 9.05
C ARG A 114 0.36 -1.40 8.13
N SER A 115 0.38 -0.84 6.93
CA SER A 115 1.34 -1.22 5.90
C SER A 115 1.19 -2.68 5.46
N LEU A 116 1.68 -2.95 4.27
CA LEU A 116 1.79 -4.29 3.73
C LEU A 116 3.08 -4.35 2.93
N ALA A 117 3.88 -5.38 3.15
CA ALA A 117 5.11 -5.64 2.41
C ALA A 117 5.10 -7.07 1.88
N PHE A 118 5.88 -7.31 0.84
CA PHE A 118 6.10 -8.63 0.26
C PHE A 118 7.59 -8.88 0.13
N ASP A 119 8.08 -10.01 0.61
CA ASP A 119 9.52 -10.36 0.61
C ASP A 119 9.93 -11.27 -0.56
N GLY A 120 8.99 -11.65 -1.43
CA GLY A 120 9.18 -12.65 -2.48
C GLY A 120 8.44 -13.97 -2.22
N GLU A 121 8.00 -14.22 -0.99
CA GLU A 121 7.32 -15.44 -0.58
C GLU A 121 6.09 -15.15 0.32
N HIS A 122 6.25 -14.27 1.32
CA HIS A 122 5.26 -13.93 2.32
C HIS A 122 4.86 -12.46 2.27
N LEU A 123 3.61 -12.21 2.67
CA LEU A 123 3.13 -10.88 3.03
C LEU A 123 3.49 -10.60 4.49
N TRP A 124 3.78 -9.33 4.77
CA TRP A 124 4.15 -8.86 6.10
C TRP A 124 3.34 -7.63 6.48
N THR A 125 2.84 -7.60 7.70
CA THR A 125 2.20 -6.42 8.30
C THR A 125 2.58 -6.32 9.78
N ASN A 126 2.27 -5.19 10.42
CA ASN A 126 2.44 -5.07 11.86
C ASN A 126 1.13 -5.35 12.60
N HIS A 127 1.22 -5.99 13.76
CA HIS A 127 0.12 -6.09 14.70
C HIS A 127 0.35 -5.04 15.78
N ARG A 128 -0.41 -3.94 15.70
CA ARG A 128 -0.12 -2.72 16.47
C ARG A 128 -0.26 -2.89 17.97
N GLU A 129 -1.26 -3.64 18.42
CA GLU A 129 -1.57 -3.77 19.85
C GLU A 129 -0.61 -4.73 20.57
N ALA A 130 -0.01 -5.66 19.84
CA ALA A 130 0.93 -6.64 20.39
C ALA A 130 2.41 -6.30 20.14
N ASP A 131 2.71 -5.15 19.53
CA ASP A 131 4.07 -4.70 19.21
C ASP A 131 4.89 -5.72 18.39
N GLU A 132 4.25 -6.42 17.45
CA GLU A 132 4.88 -7.47 16.64
C GLU A 132 4.74 -7.26 15.13
N VAL A 133 5.57 -7.95 14.36
CA VAL A 133 5.47 -8.05 12.89
C VAL A 133 5.04 -9.47 12.55
N VAL A 134 4.02 -9.59 11.72
CA VAL A 134 3.40 -10.87 11.35
C VAL A 134 3.65 -11.13 9.88
N SER A 135 4.25 -12.29 9.57
CA SER A 135 4.30 -12.84 8.22
C SER A 135 3.15 -13.80 7.99
N PHE A 136 2.65 -13.83 6.76
CA PHE A 136 1.60 -14.76 6.34
C PHE A 136 1.71 -15.04 4.84
N ALA A 137 1.29 -16.23 4.43
CA ALA A 137 1.22 -16.58 3.03
C ALA A 137 0.17 -15.72 2.31
N ILE A 138 0.34 -15.52 1.00
CA ILE A 138 -0.69 -14.93 0.15
C ILE A 138 -1.97 -15.75 0.30
N PRO A 139 -3.10 -15.15 0.75
CA PRO A 139 -4.35 -15.89 0.87
C PRO A 139 -4.84 -16.34 -0.52
N VAL A 140 -5.34 -17.58 -0.60
CA VAL A 140 -5.89 -18.21 -1.81
C VAL A 140 -7.39 -18.02 -1.95
#